data_AF-A0A3D1TSP2-F1
#
_entry.id   AF-A0A3D1TSP2-F1
#
_cell.length_a   1.000
_cell.length_b   1.000
_cell.length_c   1.000
_cell.angle_alpha   90.00
_cell.angle_beta   90.00
_cell.angle_gamma   90.00
#
_symmetry.space_group_name_H-M   'P 1'
#
loop_
_entity.id
_entity.type
_entity.pdbx_description
1 polymer ?
#
loop_
_entity_poly.entity_id
_entity_poly.type
_entity_poly.pdbx_seq_one_letter_code
_entity_poly.pdbx_strand_id
1 'polypeptide(L)'
;MELAFATRALRSICEQADLASDKFGHEVAAELRARIADLRAAESVADIVAGQPRLLDDDDPRLILTLVDVVEMVIRPNHVLGWQGVRGPFEWQNVRRIRIDALDMRDGGELR
;
A
#
# COMPACT_ATOMS: atom_id res chain seq x y z
N MET A 1 -7.36 8.06 6.84
CA MET A 1 -7.92 6.92 6.06
C MET A 1 -8.07 5.69 6.95
N GLU A 2 -9.04 4.80 6.69
CA GLU A 2 -9.12 3.50 7.39
C GLU A 2 -8.24 2.44 6.70
N LEU A 3 -7.44 1.72 7.49
CA LEU A 3 -6.53 0.67 7.01
C LEU A 3 -6.99 -0.71 7.46
N ALA A 4 -7.06 -1.64 6.50
CA ALA A 4 -7.17 -3.06 6.73
C ALA A 4 -5.91 -3.78 6.23
N PHE A 5 -5.75 -5.03 6.64
CA PHE A 5 -4.62 -5.88 6.25
C PHE A 5 -5.17 -7.22 5.77
N ALA A 6 -4.62 -7.75 4.67
CA ALA A 6 -5.02 -9.05 4.16
C ALA A 6 -4.76 -10.19 5.17
N THR A 7 -3.74 -10.06 6.03
CA THR A 7 -3.42 -11.04 7.06
C THR A 7 -3.05 -10.39 8.39
N ARG A 8 -3.18 -11.16 9.48
CA ARG A 8 -2.71 -10.74 10.81
C ARG A 8 -1.19 -10.55 10.84
N ALA A 9 -0.44 -11.38 10.10
CA ALA A 9 1.02 -11.27 10.04
C ALA A 9 1.44 -9.94 9.39
N LEU A 10 0.79 -9.54 8.30
CA LEU A 10 1.04 -8.26 7.63
C LEU A 10 0.71 -7.08 8.56
N ARG A 11 -0.41 -7.17 9.28
CA ARG A 11 -0.75 -6.19 10.32
C ARG A 11 0.36 -6.07 11.36
N SER A 12 0.84 -7.19 11.89
CA SER A 12 1.90 -7.18 12.89
C SER A 12 3.19 -6.53 12.37
N ILE A 13 3.58 -6.82 11.12
CA ILE A 13 4.75 -6.19 10.48
C ILE A 13 4.56 -4.67 10.36
N CYS A 14 3.38 -4.20 9.95
CA CYS A 14 3.13 -2.76 9.80
C CYS A 14 2.96 -2.01 11.15
N GLU A 15 2.58 -2.70 12.23
CA GLU A 15 2.29 -2.08 13.53
C GLU A 15 3.43 -2.25 14.54
N GLN A 16 4.35 -3.21 14.35
CA GLN A 16 5.44 -3.51 15.28
C GLN A 16 6.80 -3.27 14.61
N ALA A 17 7.50 -2.24 15.07
CA ALA A 17 8.78 -1.82 14.50
C ALA A 17 9.86 -2.91 14.56
N ASP A 18 9.85 -3.75 15.60
CA ASP A 18 10.81 -4.83 15.77
C ASP A 18 10.62 -5.91 14.69
N LEU A 19 9.37 -6.32 14.43
CA LEU A 19 9.06 -7.30 13.37
C LEU A 19 9.37 -6.77 11.96
N ALA A 20 9.13 -5.48 11.73
CA ALA A 20 9.53 -4.84 10.47
C ALA A 20 11.06 -4.79 10.33
N SER A 21 11.77 -4.48 11.41
CA SER A 21 13.23 -4.42 11.43
C SER A 21 13.85 -5.79 11.21
N ASP A 22 13.32 -6.83 11.84
CA ASP A 22 13.78 -8.21 11.67
C ASP A 22 13.58 -8.69 10.22
N LYS A 23 12.50 -8.25 9.56
CA LYS A 23 12.18 -8.66 8.19
C LYS A 23 12.92 -7.86 7.11
N PHE A 24 13.02 -6.55 7.27
CA PHE A 24 13.46 -5.63 6.20
C PHE A 24 14.65 -4.74 6.59
N GLY A 25 15.10 -4.78 7.85
CA GLY A 25 16.12 -3.87 8.38
C GLY A 25 15.54 -2.58 8.95
N HIS A 26 16.33 -1.90 9.78
CA HIS A 26 15.88 -0.72 10.54
C HIS A 26 15.46 0.46 9.67
N GLU A 27 16.16 0.71 8.56
CA GLU A 27 15.85 1.83 7.66
C GLU A 27 14.48 1.64 7.00
N VAL A 28 14.22 0.46 6.43
CA VAL A 28 12.92 0.13 5.83
C VAL A 28 11.82 0.11 6.89
N ALA A 29 12.10 -0.38 8.10
CA ALA A 29 11.12 -0.36 9.19
C ALA A 29 10.71 1.07 9.59
N ALA A 30 11.66 2.01 9.59
CA ALA A 30 11.38 3.41 9.87
C ALA A 30 10.51 4.05 8.76
N GLU A 31 10.84 3.80 7.49
CA GLU A 31 10.04 4.29 6.36
C GLU A 31 8.65 3.66 6.33
N LEU A 32 8.54 2.34 6.55
CA LEU A 32 7.26 1.65 6.62
C LEU A 32 6.37 2.28 7.70
N ARG A 33 6.94 2.56 8.87
CA ARG A 33 6.21 3.23 9.96
C ARG A 33 5.77 4.64 9.57
N ALA A 34 6.65 5.44 8.98
CA ALA A 34 6.31 6.77 8.50
C ALA A 34 5.17 6.70 7.48
N ARG A 35 5.27 5.77 6.52
CA ARG A 35 4.25 5.58 5.49
C ARG A 35 2.91 5.15 6.07
N ILE A 36 2.87 4.23 7.02
CA ILE A 36 1.63 3.83 7.69
C ILE A 36 1.01 5.02 8.44
N ALA A 37 1.83 5.90 9.03
CA ALA A 37 1.33 7.12 9.66
C ALA A 37 0.74 8.11 8.65
N ASP A 38 1.42 8.33 7.52
CA ASP A 38 0.94 9.18 6.43
C ASP A 38 -0.38 8.65 5.87
N LEU A 39 -0.47 7.33 5.61
CA LEU A 39 -1.70 6.69 5.15
C LEU A 39 -2.86 6.89 6.15
N ARG A 40 -2.59 6.81 7.46
CA ARG A 40 -3.62 7.05 8.48
C ARG A 40 -4.07 8.51 8.50
N ALA A 41 -3.15 9.45 8.32
CA ALA A 41 -3.41 10.89 8.31
C ALA A 41 -4.08 11.37 7.01
N ALA A 42 -3.84 10.69 5.89
CA ALA A 42 -4.39 11.05 4.59
C ALA A 42 -5.92 10.98 4.57
N GLU A 43 -6.53 11.94 3.88
CA GLU A 43 -7.98 11.99 3.68
C GLU A 43 -8.41 11.08 2.52
N SER A 44 -7.60 11.02 1.46
CA SER A 44 -7.80 10.21 0.26
C SER A 44 -6.47 9.62 -0.23
N VAL A 45 -6.54 8.66 -1.15
CA VAL A 45 -5.32 8.11 -1.78
C VAL A 45 -4.59 9.17 -2.63
N ALA A 46 -5.31 10.17 -3.16
CA ALA A 46 -4.71 11.27 -3.91
C ALA A 46 -3.78 12.17 -3.06
N ASP A 47 -3.97 12.17 -1.74
CA ASP A 47 -3.13 12.92 -0.81
C ASP A 47 -1.80 12.21 -0.51
N ILE A 48 -1.68 10.93 -0.93
CA ILE A 48 -0.45 10.15 -0.82
C ILE A 48 0.45 10.51 -2.01
N VAL A 49 0.98 11.74 -2.01
CA VAL A 49 1.84 12.28 -3.07
C VAL A 49 3.21 11.59 -3.11
N ALA A 50 3.60 10.86 -2.06
CA ALA A 50 4.90 10.19 -1.94
C ALA A 50 4.88 8.72 -2.38
N GLY A 51 5.94 8.27 -3.07
CA GLY A 51 6.20 6.85 -3.38
C GLY A 51 5.84 6.35 -4.79
N GLN A 52 5.66 7.26 -5.76
CA GLN A 52 5.40 6.93 -7.17
C GLN A 52 4.28 5.89 -7.34
N PRO A 53 3.04 6.22 -6.93
CA PRO A 53 1.93 5.29 -7.02
C PRO A 53 1.77 4.78 -8.46
N ARG A 54 1.80 3.46 -8.62
CA ARG A 54 1.65 2.79 -9.91
C ARG A 54 0.51 1.79 -9.84
N LEU A 55 -0.35 1.79 -10.85
CA LEU A 55 -1.33 0.72 -11.03
C LEU A 55 -0.58 -0.55 -11.42
N LEU A 56 -1.07 -1.70 -10.96
CA LEU A 56 -0.53 -2.98 -11.42
C LEU A 56 -0.89 -3.21 -12.89
N ASP A 57 -2.16 -2.98 -13.24
CA ASP A 57 -2.73 -3.01 -14.59
C ASP A 57 -3.97 -2.08 -14.65
N ASP A 58 -4.41 -1.68 -15.84
CA ASP A 58 -5.59 -0.81 -16.02
C ASP A 58 -6.90 -1.43 -15.48
N ASP A 59 -6.98 -2.76 -15.47
CA ASP A 59 -8.14 -3.53 -14.98
C ASP A 59 -7.97 -4.01 -13.52
N ASP A 60 -6.83 -3.73 -12.87
CA ASP A 60 -6.57 -4.15 -11.50
C ASP A 60 -6.70 -2.95 -10.53
N PRO A 61 -7.62 -3.00 -9.55
CA PRO A 61 -7.77 -1.94 -8.57
C PRO A 61 -6.63 -1.92 -7.52
N ARG A 62 -5.51 -2.61 -7.76
CA ARG A 62 -4.32 -2.58 -6.90
C ARG A 62 -3.38 -1.44 -7.29
N LEU A 63 -2.82 -0.82 -6.27
CA LEU A 63 -1.84 0.25 -6.37
C LEU A 63 -0.57 -0.16 -5.61
N ILE A 64 0.58 0.08 -6.24
CA ILE A 64 1.89 -0.18 -5.68
C ILE A 64 2.49 1.14 -5.20
N LEU A 65 2.96 1.15 -3.96
CA LEU A 65 3.73 2.25 -3.36
C LEU A 65 5.14 1.75 -3.07
N THR A 66 6.15 2.45 -3.59
CA THR A 66 7.56 2.12 -3.30
C THR A 66 8.02 2.78 -1.99
N LEU A 67 8.68 1.99 -1.13
CA LEU A 67 9.33 2.37 0.13
C LEU A 67 10.85 2.23 -0.02
N VAL A 68 11.61 3.28 0.29
CA VAL A 68 13.10 3.32 0.24
C VAL A 68 13.71 2.61 -1.00
N ASP A 69 13.05 2.70 -2.16
CA ASP A 69 13.43 2.05 -3.43
C ASP A 69 13.62 0.52 -3.42
N VAL A 70 13.42 -0.16 -2.30
CA VAL A 70 13.70 -1.60 -2.13
C VAL A 70 12.53 -2.42 -1.61
N VAL A 71 11.43 -1.79 -1.17
CA VAL A 71 10.21 -2.50 -0.78
C VAL A 71 9.00 -1.93 -1.50
N GLU A 72 8.14 -2.80 -2.00
CA GLU A 72 6.87 -2.46 -2.62
C GLU A 72 5.71 -2.83 -1.69
N MET A 73 4.84 -1.86 -1.45
CA MET A 73 3.59 -2.03 -0.72
C MET A 73 2.44 -2.09 -1.71
N VAL A 74 1.71 -3.20 -1.72
CA VAL A 74 0.52 -3.37 -2.56
C VAL A 74 -0.73 -3.05 -1.74
N ILE A 75 -1.52 -2.09 -2.21
CA ILE A 75 -2.78 -1.69 -1.58
C ILE A 75 -3.94 -1.83 -2.56
N ARG A 76 -5.16 -1.96 -2.02
CA ARG A 76 -6.40 -1.93 -2.79
C ARG A 76 -7.50 -1.19 -2.04
N PRO A 77 -8.55 -0.72 -2.73
CA PRO A 77 -9.75 -0.22 -2.07
C PRO A 77 -10.41 -1.34 -1.24
N ASN A 78 -10.84 -0.97 -0.03
CA ASN A 78 -11.49 -1.88 0.92
C ASN A 78 -12.94 -1.48 1.18
N HIS A 79 -13.71 -1.36 0.10
CA HIS A 79 -15.16 -1.19 0.14
C HIS A 79 -15.84 -2.30 -0.69
N VAL A 80 -17.02 -2.73 -0.26
CA VAL A 80 -17.74 -3.90 -0.82
C VAL A 80 -18.53 -3.57 -2.10
N LEU A 81 -18.65 -2.29 -2.50
CA LEU A 81 -19.58 -1.89 -3.56
C LEU A 81 -18.93 -0.93 -4.55
N GLY A 82 -18.90 -1.29 -5.83
CA GLY A 82 -18.68 -0.34 -6.93
C GLY A 82 -17.93 -0.89 -8.14
N TRP A 83 -17.11 -1.93 -7.98
CA TRP A 83 -16.35 -2.51 -9.10
C TRP A 83 -17.19 -3.52 -9.91
N GLN A 84 -18.41 -3.13 -10.26
CA GLN A 84 -19.24 -3.83 -11.23
C GLN A 84 -19.87 -2.79 -12.15
N GLY A 85 -19.19 -2.48 -13.26
CA GLY A 85 -19.88 -1.93 -14.44
C GLY A 85 -19.39 -0.60 -15.00
N VAL A 86 -18.38 0.07 -14.44
CA VAL A 86 -17.81 1.26 -15.09
C VAL A 86 -16.54 0.88 -15.84
N ARG A 87 -16.62 0.83 -17.17
CA ARG A 87 -15.43 0.97 -18.02
C ARG A 87 -14.94 2.40 -17.86
N GLY A 88 -13.88 2.61 -17.08
CA GLY A 88 -13.29 3.91 -16.82
C GLY A 88 -12.19 3.83 -15.76
N PRO A 89 -11.29 4.84 -15.70
CA PRO A 89 -10.21 4.86 -14.73
C PRO A 89 -10.77 4.84 -13.30
N PHE A 90 -10.14 4.05 -12.43
CA PHE A 90 -10.55 3.95 -11.04
C PHE A 90 -10.28 5.26 -10.29
N GLU A 91 -11.32 5.86 -9.71
CA GLU A 91 -11.28 7.17 -9.03
C GLU A 91 -10.74 7.07 -7.60
N TRP A 92 -9.41 6.98 -7.46
CA TRP A 92 -8.70 6.89 -6.17
C TRP A 92 -8.95 8.05 -5.21
N GLN A 93 -9.34 9.22 -5.72
CA GLN A 93 -9.70 10.42 -4.94
C GLN A 93 -10.84 10.20 -3.93
N ASN A 94 -11.71 9.20 -4.18
CA ASN A 94 -12.84 8.90 -3.31
C ASN A 94 -12.58 7.73 -2.36
N VAL A 95 -11.40 7.12 -2.40
CA VAL A 95 -11.06 5.98 -1.56
C VAL A 95 -10.70 6.44 -0.15
N ARG A 96 -11.57 6.09 0.81
CA ARG A 96 -11.40 6.38 2.25
C ARG A 96 -11.02 5.16 3.08
N ARG A 97 -11.06 3.96 2.47
CA ARG A 97 -10.71 2.68 3.08
C ARG A 97 -9.82 1.89 2.15
N ILE A 98 -8.65 1.49 2.62
CA ILE A 98 -7.74 0.62 1.86
C ILE A 98 -7.41 -0.64 2.64
N ARG A 99 -7.04 -1.69 1.90
CA ARG A 99 -6.45 -2.91 2.44
C ARG A 99 -5.04 -3.02 1.91
N ILE A 100 -4.08 -3.23 2.80
CA ILE A 100 -2.72 -3.60 2.43
C ILE A 100 -2.72 -5.10 2.17
N ASP A 101 -2.32 -5.49 0.97
CA ASP A 101 -2.36 -6.87 0.49
C ASP A 101 -1.00 -7.55 0.62
N ALA A 102 0.10 -6.81 0.37
CA ALA A 102 1.46 -7.34 0.42
C ALA A 102 2.51 -6.28 0.76
N LEU A 103 3.67 -6.77 1.22
CA LEU A 103 4.93 -6.05 1.41
C LEU A 103 6.06 -6.96 0.94
N ASP A 104 6.64 -6.61 -0.20
CA ASP A 104 7.63 -7.45 -0.88
C ASP A 104 8.91 -6.64 -1.14
N MET A 105 10.07 -7.30 -1.04
CA MET A 105 11.31 -6.70 -1.48
C MET A 105 11.24 -6.56 -3.00
N ARG A 106 11.57 -5.38 -3.51
CA ARG A 106 11.76 -5.16 -4.94
C ARG A 106 12.99 -5.96 -5.33
N ASP A 107 12.78 -7.14 -5.91
CA ASP A 107 13.84 -7.83 -6.61
C ASP A 107 14.36 -6.85 -7.66
N GLY A 108 15.68 -6.60 -7.71
CA GLY A 108 16.30 -5.64 -8.63
C GLY A 108 16.16 -5.99 -10.13
N GLY A 109 15.20 -6.84 -10.50
CA GLY A 109 14.81 -7.17 -11.86
C GLY A 109 13.44 -6.61 -12.18
N GLU A 110 13.26 -6.17 -13.42
CA GLU A 110 11.96 -5.85 -14.00
C GLU A 110 10.87 -6.82 -13.54
N LEU A 111 9.76 -6.26 -13.05
CA LEU A 111 8.49 -6.97 -12.88
C LEU A 111 8.22 -7.75 -14.17
N ARG A 112 8.25 -9.08 -14.10
CA ARG A 112 7.90 -9.99 -15.21
C ARG A 112 6.52 -10.55 -15.02
#